data_AF-A0A6I3XHU2-F1
#
_entry.id   AF-A0A6I3XHU2-F1
#
_cell.length_a   1.000
_cell.length_b   1.000
_cell.length_c   1.000
_cell.angle_alpha   90.00
_cell.angle_beta   90.00
_cell.angle_gamma   90.00
#
_symmetry.space_group_name_H-M   'P 1'
#
loop_
_entity.id
_entity.type
_entity.pdbx_description
1 polymer ?
#
loop_
_entity_poly.entity_id
_entity_poly.type
_entity_poly.pdbx_seq_one_letter_code
_entity_poly.pdbx_strand_id
1 'polypeptide(L)'
;MSTLAELARIRAEHGLAPADGTIWLGIGFRPLKANAIEIDPARLPSESECAAVAGLDVVLLFPGDLIRYGQLRTLSDRLYRARPRRLLLVDSDHKRTAYLKLAKP
;
A
#
# COMPACT_ATOMS: atom_id res chain seq x y z
N MET A 1 10.39 -11.24 -7.61
CA MET A 1 10.51 -9.84 -7.16
C MET A 1 9.17 -9.42 -6.58
N SER A 2 9.11 -8.58 -5.54
CA SER A 2 7.81 -8.10 -5.04
C SER A 2 7.22 -7.07 -6.01
N THR A 3 5.90 -6.98 -6.07
CA THR A 3 5.19 -6.08 -6.97
C THR A 3 5.41 -4.60 -6.65
N LEU A 4 5.75 -4.26 -5.39
CA LEU A 4 6.14 -2.91 -5.00
C LEU A 4 7.59 -2.58 -5.41
N ALA A 5 8.48 -3.57 -5.51
CA ALA A 5 9.80 -3.37 -6.09
C ALA A 5 9.69 -2.93 -7.57
N GLU A 6 8.71 -3.45 -8.29
CA GLU A 6 8.48 -3.04 -9.68
C GLU A 6 7.94 -1.61 -9.78
N LEU A 7 7.03 -1.21 -8.88
CA LEU A 7 6.62 0.20 -8.76
C LEU A 7 7.82 1.09 -8.42
N ALA A 8 8.69 0.66 -7.49
CA ALA A 8 9.90 1.38 -7.13
C ALA A 8 10.82 1.57 -8.34
N ARG A 9 11.01 0.50 -9.13
CA ARG A 9 11.82 0.50 -10.34
C ARG A 9 11.28 1.48 -11.38
N ILE A 10 9.99 1.40 -11.72
CA ILE A 10 9.36 2.30 -12.69
C ILE A 10 9.46 3.77 -12.26
N ARG A 11 9.21 4.05 -10.97
CA ARG A 11 9.32 5.41 -10.43
C ARG A 11 10.76 5.93 -10.46
N ALA A 12 11.74 5.09 -10.14
CA ALA A 12 13.15 5.46 -10.15
C ALA A 12 13.69 5.68 -11.58
N GLU A 13 13.29 4.84 -12.53
CA GLU A 13 13.79 4.88 -13.91
C GLU A 13 13.09 5.94 -14.77
N HIS A 14 11.79 6.17 -14.56
CA HIS A 14 10.98 6.99 -15.47
C HIS A 14 10.35 8.21 -14.81
N GLY A 15 10.44 8.37 -13.49
CA GLY A 15 9.77 9.45 -12.76
C GLY A 15 8.24 9.40 -12.83
N LEU A 16 7.68 8.30 -13.32
CA LEU A 16 6.25 8.16 -13.59
C LEU A 16 5.49 7.84 -12.30
N ALA A 17 4.49 8.66 -11.97
CA ALA A 17 3.49 8.34 -10.94
C ALA A 17 2.24 7.75 -11.60
N PRO A 18 1.43 6.95 -10.86
CA PRO A 18 0.09 6.59 -11.32
C PRO A 18 -0.69 7.85 -11.71
N ALA A 19 -1.41 7.83 -12.84
CA ALA A 19 -2.06 9.02 -13.41
C ALA A 19 -2.98 9.75 -12.41
N ASP A 20 -3.70 8.99 -11.58
CA ASP A 20 -4.63 9.53 -10.58
C ASP A 20 -3.97 9.81 -9.22
N GLY A 21 -2.64 9.64 -9.12
CA GLY A 21 -1.88 9.75 -7.87
C GLY A 21 -2.29 8.77 -6.77
N THR A 22 -3.14 7.78 -7.10
CA THR A 22 -3.71 6.81 -6.16
C THR A 22 -3.22 5.41 -6.50
N ILE A 23 -2.79 4.66 -5.48
CA ILE A 23 -2.41 3.26 -5.58
C ILE A 23 -3.29 2.40 -4.67
N TRP A 24 -3.82 1.31 -5.20
CA TRP A 24 -4.60 0.33 -4.47
C TRP A 24 -3.69 -0.85 -4.12
N LEU A 25 -3.61 -1.20 -2.85
CA LEU A 25 -2.85 -2.34 -2.35
C LEU A 25 -3.85 -3.34 -1.76
N GLY A 26 -3.78 -4.62 -2.11
CA GLY A 26 -4.58 -5.67 -1.47
C GLY A 26 -3.68 -6.73 -0.87
N ILE A 27 -3.99 -7.21 0.33
CA ILE A 27 -3.20 -8.26 0.99
C ILE A 27 -3.83 -9.63 0.75
N GLY A 28 -3.10 -10.51 0.08
CA GLY A 28 -3.57 -11.85 -0.31
C GLY A 28 -4.57 -11.86 -1.48
N PHE A 29 -4.82 -10.70 -2.09
CA PHE A 29 -5.61 -10.58 -3.32
C PHE A 29 -5.30 -9.26 -4.04
N ARG A 30 -5.57 -9.20 -5.35
CA ARG A 30 -5.50 -7.96 -6.14
C ARG A 30 -6.86 -7.23 -6.16
N PRO A 31 -6.94 -5.97 -5.71
CA PRO A 31 -8.16 -5.16 -5.85
C PRO A 31 -8.58 -4.97 -7.31
N LEU A 32 -9.88 -4.91 -7.58
CA LEU A 32 -10.43 -4.66 -8.93
C LEU A 32 -10.32 -3.18 -9.34
N LYS A 33 -9.10 -2.67 -9.47
CA LYS A 33 -8.76 -1.30 -9.90
C LYS A 33 -7.57 -1.32 -10.85
N ALA A 34 -7.49 -0.36 -11.76
CA ALA A 34 -6.41 -0.30 -12.77
C ALA A 34 -5.01 -0.17 -12.13
N ASN A 35 -4.89 0.62 -11.07
CA ASN A 35 -3.64 0.84 -10.33
C ASN A 35 -3.59 -0.02 -9.07
N ALA A 36 -3.82 -1.33 -9.20
CA ALA A 36 -3.90 -2.27 -8.09
C ALA A 36 -2.70 -3.21 -8.02
N ILE A 37 -2.14 -3.35 -6.82
CA ILE A 37 -1.05 -4.25 -6.51
C ILE A 37 -1.52 -5.23 -5.43
N GLU A 38 -1.23 -6.51 -5.66
CA GLU A 38 -1.35 -7.53 -4.63
C GLU A 38 -0.05 -7.62 -3.83
N ILE A 39 -0.21 -7.75 -2.51
CA ILE A 39 0.84 -8.00 -1.53
C ILE A 39 0.63 -9.39 -0.97
N ASP A 40 1.65 -10.22 -1.10
CA ASP A 40 1.69 -11.52 -0.46
C ASP A 40 1.87 -11.35 1.06
N PRO A 41 0.93 -11.82 1.91
CA PRO A 41 1.07 -11.73 3.36
C PRO A 41 2.29 -12.51 3.89
N ALA A 42 2.71 -13.59 3.22
CA ALA A 42 3.90 -14.36 3.61
C ALA A 42 5.21 -13.62 3.31
N ARG A 43 5.18 -12.64 2.39
CA ARG A 43 6.34 -11.88 1.96
C ARG A 43 6.02 -10.40 1.88
N LEU A 44 5.88 -9.78 3.05
CA LEU A 44 5.63 -8.35 3.14
C LEU A 44 6.76 -7.54 2.50
N PRO A 45 6.44 -6.43 1.80
CA PRO A 45 7.44 -5.54 1.22
C PRO A 45 8.35 -4.95 2.29
N SER A 46 9.61 -4.75 1.94
CA SER A 46 10.61 -4.07 2.77
C SER A 46 10.29 -2.57 2.89
N GLU A 47 10.98 -1.87 3.79
CA GLU A 47 10.88 -0.41 3.88
C GLU A 47 11.30 0.30 2.58
N SER A 48 12.36 -0.19 1.91
CA SER A 48 12.82 0.37 0.65
C SER A 48 11.83 0.17 -0.49
N GLU A 49 11.16 -0.99 -0.55
CA GLU A 49 10.08 -1.23 -1.51
C GLU A 49 8.87 -0.34 -1.22
N CYS A 50 8.56 -0.09 0.06
CA CYS A 50 7.47 0.81 0.45
C CYS A 50 7.74 2.27 0.08
N ALA A 51 9.00 2.72 -0.03
CA ALA A 51 9.32 4.09 -0.47
C ALA A 51 8.70 4.45 -1.83
N ALA A 52 8.36 3.45 -2.65
CA ALA A 52 7.64 3.61 -3.90
C ALA A 52 6.26 4.26 -3.78
N VAL A 53 5.68 4.36 -2.58
CA VAL A 53 4.38 5.02 -2.36
C VAL A 53 4.50 6.49 -1.91
N ALA A 54 5.72 7.03 -1.79
CA ALA A 54 5.95 8.39 -1.35
C ALA A 54 5.18 9.41 -2.22
N GLY A 55 4.41 10.29 -1.57
CA GLY A 55 3.59 11.32 -2.21
C GLY A 55 2.29 10.82 -2.88
N LEU A 56 1.98 9.52 -2.83
CA LEU A 56 0.75 8.95 -3.39
C LEU A 56 -0.39 8.88 -2.36
N ASP A 57 -1.63 8.81 -2.83
CA ASP A 57 -2.75 8.34 -2.01
C ASP A 57 -2.75 6.81 -2.03
N VAL A 58 -2.60 6.18 -0.86
CA VAL A 58 -2.53 4.73 -0.71
C VAL A 58 -3.82 4.22 -0.10
N VAL A 59 -4.45 3.26 -0.76
CA VAL A 59 -5.59 2.51 -0.21
C VAL A 59 -5.17 1.06 -0.01
N LEU A 60 -5.01 0.64 1.25
CA LEU A 60 -4.68 -0.73 1.64
C LEU A 60 -5.94 -1.49 2.02
N LEU A 61 -6.32 -2.46 1.19
CA LEU A 61 -7.40 -3.40 1.44
C LEU A 61 -6.83 -4.67 2.05
N PHE A 62 -7.51 -5.19 3.06
CA PHE A 62 -7.14 -6.46 3.67
C PHE A 62 -8.38 -7.22 4.15
N PRO A 63 -8.35 -8.56 4.08
CA PRO A 63 -9.36 -9.41 4.69
C PRO A 63 -9.11 -9.50 6.20
N GLY A 64 -9.96 -8.84 7.00
CA GLY A 64 -9.86 -8.78 8.46
C GLY A 64 -9.85 -10.16 9.14
N ASP A 65 -10.55 -11.14 8.58
CA ASP A 65 -10.64 -12.49 9.15
C ASP A 65 -9.38 -13.33 8.89
N LEU A 66 -8.61 -13.00 7.85
CA LEU A 66 -7.48 -13.82 7.39
C LEU A 66 -6.12 -13.21 7.74
N ILE A 67 -6.02 -11.88 7.82
CA ILE A 67 -4.74 -11.24 8.05
C ILE A 67 -4.35 -11.22 9.52
N ARG A 68 -3.10 -11.61 9.83
CA ARG A 68 -2.59 -11.48 11.19
C ARG A 68 -2.32 -10.01 11.51
N TYR A 69 -2.77 -9.56 12.68
CA TYR A 69 -2.56 -8.18 13.15
C TYR A 69 -1.10 -7.72 13.07
N GLY A 70 -0.14 -8.60 13.41
CA GLY A 70 1.29 -8.28 13.32
C GLY A 70 1.73 -7.90 11.91
N GLN A 71 1.27 -8.64 10.89
CA GLN A 71 1.59 -8.35 9.49
C GLN A 71 0.97 -7.03 9.03
N LEU A 72 -0.31 -6.82 9.35
CA LEU A 72 -1.02 -5.59 9.03
C LEU A 72 -0.36 -4.38 9.68
N ARG A 73 0.01 -4.47 10.97
CA ARG A 73 0.71 -3.42 11.71
C ARG A 73 2.06 -3.11 11.08
N THR A 74 2.86 -4.13 10.80
CA THR A 74 4.19 -3.96 10.18
C THR A 74 4.08 -3.29 8.81
N LEU A 75 3.19 -3.76 7.94
CA LEU A 75 3.01 -3.17 6.63
C LEU A 75 2.50 -1.72 6.71
N SER A 76 1.51 -1.47 7.58
CA SER A 76 0.96 -0.13 7.77
C SER A 76 2.01 0.86 8.27
N ASP A 77 2.88 0.44 9.21
CA ASP A 77 3.99 1.27 9.70
C ASP A 77 5.01 1.59 8.59
N ARG A 78 5.40 0.60 7.79
CA ARG A 78 6.31 0.80 6.65
C ARG A 78 5.74 1.74 5.60
N LEU A 79 4.47 1.56 5.23
CA LEU A 79 3.76 2.45 4.31
C LEU A 79 3.63 3.86 4.88
N TYR A 80 3.35 4.00 6.18
CA TYR A 80 3.28 5.31 6.84
C TYR A 80 4.63 6.04 6.81
N ARG A 81 5.73 5.33 7.13
CA ARG A 81 7.10 5.88 7.08
C ARG A 81 7.52 6.30 5.68
N ALA A 82 6.99 5.68 4.63
CA ALA A 82 7.22 6.06 3.24
C ALA A 82 6.62 7.43 2.86
N ARG A 83 5.92 8.11 3.78
CA ARG A 83 5.31 9.44 3.58
C ARG A 83 4.38 9.51 2.36
N PRO A 84 3.36 8.64 2.24
CA PRO A 84 2.30 8.85 1.28
C PRO A 84 1.56 10.16 1.58
N ARG A 85 0.84 10.71 0.60
CA ARG A 85 -0.03 11.87 0.81
C ARG A 85 -1.21 11.51 1.72
N ARG A 86 -1.75 10.30 1.56
CA ARG A 86 -2.82 9.72 2.38
C ARG A 86 -2.61 8.21 2.51
N LEU A 87 -2.95 7.65 3.67
CA LEU A 87 -3.00 6.21 3.87
C LEU A 87 -4.38 5.81 4.42
N LEU A 88 -5.13 5.08 3.62
CA LEU A 88 -6.44 4.55 3.95
C LEU A 88 -6.32 3.03 4.15
N LEU A 89 -6.77 2.53 5.29
CA LEU A 89 -6.84 1.12 5.62
C LEU A 89 -8.30 0.68 5.54
N VAL A 90 -8.60 -0.35 4.75
CA VAL A 90 -9.96 -0.85 4.52
C VAL A 90 -10.00 -2.34 4.84
N ASP A 91 -10.78 -2.69 5.85
CA ASP A 91 -11.12 -4.06 6.19
C ASP A 91 -12.31 -4.51 5.31
N SER A 92 -12.06 -5.46 4.40
CA SER A 92 -13.08 -5.93 3.47
C SER A 92 -14.18 -6.76 4.14
N ASP A 93 -13.87 -7.44 5.23
CA ASP A 93 -14.75 -8.44 5.83
C ASP A 93 -15.70 -7.77 6.83
N HIS A 94 -15.19 -6.77 7.56
CA HIS A 94 -15.96 -6.04 8.56
C HIS A 94 -16.42 -4.65 8.11
N LYS A 95 -16.14 -4.27 6.86
CA LYS A 95 -16.47 -2.93 6.29
C LYS A 95 -15.96 -1.78 7.17
N ARG A 96 -14.82 -1.98 7.85
CA ARG A 96 -14.18 -0.97 8.69
C ARG A 96 -13.18 -0.19 7.88
N THR A 97 -13.04 1.09 8.20
CA THR A 97 -12.13 1.97 7.49
C THR A 97 -11.39 2.86 8.48
N ALA A 98 -10.07 2.89 8.39
CA ALA A 98 -9.22 3.77 9.18
C ALA A 98 -8.42 4.68 8.25
N TYR A 99 -8.41 5.97 8.55
CA TYR A 99 -7.75 6.98 7.73
C TYR A 99 -6.60 7.61 8.51
N LEU A 100 -5.39 7.47 7.97
CA LEU A 100 -4.20 8.17 8.44
C LEU A 100 -3.91 9.32 7.47
N LYS A 101 -4.29 10.53 7.88
CA LYS A 101 -3.86 11.76 7.22
C LYS A 101 -2.43 12.05 7.65
N LEU A 102 -1.49 11.99 6.73
CA LEU A 102 -0.15 12.52 6.98
C LEU A 102 -0.23 14.06 6.94
N ALA A 103 0.40 14.70 7.91
CA ALA A 103 0.36 16.15 8.11
C ALA A 103 0.74 16.90 6.81
N LYS A 104 0.15 18.08 6.59
CA LYS A 104 0.44 18.92 5.42
C LYS A 104 1.96 19.18 5.31
N PRO A 105 2.50 19.26 4.07
CA PRO A 105 3.90 19.60 3.84
C PRO A 105 4.28 20.93 4.50
#